data_AF-A0A7S2CKE8-F1
#
_entry.id   AF-A0A7S2CKE8-F1
#
_cell.length_a   1.000
_cell.length_b   1.000
_cell.length_c   1.000
_cell.angle_alpha   90.00
_cell.angle_beta   90.00
_cell.angle_gamma   90.00
#
_symmetry.space_group_name_H-M   'P 1'
#
loop_
_entity.id
_entity.type
_entity.pdbx_description
1 polymer ?
#
loop_
_entity_poly.entity_id
_entity_poly.type
_entity_poly.pdbx_seq_one_letter_code
_entity_poly.pdbx_strand_id
1 'polypeptide(L)'
;EATGAKTAFMPDGSRVELMPDKTKITYHADGTEVVSRPDGSKVTTWKDQATKETKIDGTKVTKWPDGTTLEVQLDGTKITTRPDGKTEICKSEAAASESVKPDSTTAGWRAAVETVADSAVAAS
;
A
#
# COMPACT_ATOMS: atom_id res chain seq x y z
N GLU A 1 -3.66 -25.43 -23.60
CA GLU A 1 -3.66 -25.34 -22.13
C GLU A 1 -4.59 -24.21 -21.73
N ALA A 2 -5.65 -24.51 -20.98
CA ALA A 2 -6.51 -23.46 -20.46
C ALA A 2 -5.75 -22.77 -19.33
N THR A 3 -5.25 -21.56 -19.56
CA THR A 3 -4.80 -20.67 -18.50
C THR A 3 -6.00 -20.45 -17.59
N GLY A 4 -6.15 -21.25 -16.54
CA GLY A 4 -7.36 -21.41 -15.73
C GLY A 4 -7.76 -20.18 -14.90
N ALA A 5 -7.38 -18.99 -15.34
CA ALA A 5 -7.80 -17.73 -14.77
C ALA A 5 -9.31 -17.56 -14.97
N LYS A 6 -10.04 -17.48 -13.87
CA LYS A 6 -11.48 -17.18 -13.86
C LYS A 6 -11.66 -15.68 -13.73
N THR A 7 -12.38 -15.06 -14.66
CA THR A 7 -12.75 -13.64 -14.57
C THR A 7 -14.21 -13.52 -14.18
N ALA A 8 -14.52 -12.63 -13.25
CA ALA A 8 -15.86 -12.27 -12.81
C ALA A 8 -16.04 -10.75 -12.91
N PHE A 9 -17.18 -10.32 -13.44
CA PHE A 9 -17.55 -8.90 -13.54
C PHE A 9 -18.64 -8.64 -12.50
N MET A 10 -18.42 -7.65 -11.65
CA MET A 10 -19.34 -7.28 -10.58
C MET A 10 -20.28 -6.15 -11.04
N PRO A 11 -21.49 -6.05 -10.47
CA PRO A 11 -22.46 -5.01 -10.84
C PRO A 11 -22.03 -3.60 -10.42
N ASP A 12 -21.08 -3.46 -9.50
CA ASP A 12 -20.47 -2.19 -9.09
C ASP A 12 -19.44 -1.65 -10.11
N GLY A 13 -19.22 -2.37 -11.22
CA GLY A 13 -18.23 -2.04 -12.23
C GLY A 13 -16.81 -2.56 -11.92
N SER A 14 -16.62 -3.24 -10.78
CA SER A 14 -15.36 -3.91 -10.49
C SER A 14 -15.22 -5.23 -11.26
N ARG A 15 -13.98 -5.64 -11.53
CA ARG A 15 -13.65 -6.91 -12.16
C ARG A 15 -12.72 -7.68 -11.24
N VAL A 16 -13.03 -8.96 -11.01
CA VAL A 16 -12.21 -9.87 -10.23
C VAL A 16 -11.63 -10.92 -11.16
N GLU A 17 -10.34 -11.18 -11.05
CA GLU A 17 -9.64 -12.25 -11.76
C GLU A 17 -9.00 -13.19 -10.76
N LEU A 18 -9.35 -14.46 -10.83
CA LEU A 18 -8.81 -15.52 -9.98
C LEU A 18 -7.90 -16.39 -10.82
N MET A 19 -6.60 -16.30 -10.56
CA MET A 19 -5.58 -17.08 -11.24
C MET A 19 -5.55 -18.54 -10.73
N PRO A 20 -5.03 -19.49 -11.54
CA PRO A 20 -4.93 -20.89 -11.14
C PRO A 20 -4.00 -21.13 -9.94
N ASP A 21 -3.03 -20.23 -9.71
CA ASP A 21 -2.15 -20.28 -8.54
C ASP A 21 -2.86 -19.81 -7.24
N LYS A 22 -4.16 -19.48 -7.30
CA LYS A 22 -5.00 -18.91 -6.23
C LYS A 22 -4.75 -17.42 -5.92
N THR A 23 -3.95 -16.72 -6.73
CA THR A 23 -3.91 -15.25 -6.67
C THR A 23 -5.24 -14.67 -7.17
N LYS A 24 -5.79 -13.74 -6.40
CA LYS A 24 -7.01 -13.00 -6.73
C LYS A 24 -6.67 -11.54 -7.00
N ILE A 25 -6.87 -11.09 -8.23
CA ILE A 25 -6.71 -9.70 -8.66
C ILE A 25 -8.10 -9.06 -8.70
N THR A 26 -8.26 -7.88 -8.12
CA THR A 26 -9.52 -7.12 -8.12
C THR A 26 -9.25 -5.74 -8.68
N TYR A 27 -9.84 -5.44 -9.82
CA TYR A 27 -9.83 -4.15 -10.49
C TYR A 27 -11.08 -3.40 -10.05
N HIS A 28 -10.92 -2.32 -9.28
CA HIS A 28 -12.02 -1.46 -8.87
C HIS A 28 -12.36 -0.45 -9.97
N ALA A 29 -13.62 -0.03 -10.04
CA ALA A 29 -14.07 0.98 -11.00
C ALA A 29 -13.37 2.34 -10.83
N ASP A 30 -12.89 2.63 -9.62
CA ASP A 30 -12.12 3.84 -9.29
C ASP A 30 -10.70 3.85 -9.95
N GLY A 31 -10.25 2.71 -10.47
CA GLY A 31 -8.90 2.52 -11.02
C GLY A 31 -7.89 1.97 -10.00
N THR A 32 -8.35 1.61 -8.80
CA THR A 32 -7.54 0.90 -7.81
C THR A 32 -7.50 -0.60 -8.14
N GLU A 33 -6.33 -1.22 -8.02
CA GLU A 33 -6.11 -2.65 -8.24
C GLU A 33 -5.66 -3.31 -6.95
N VAL A 34 -6.25 -4.44 -6.59
CA VAL A 34 -5.92 -5.19 -5.37
C VAL A 34 -5.59 -6.63 -5.73
N VAL A 35 -4.32 -7.01 -5.56
CA VAL A 35 -3.81 -8.36 -5.74
C VAL A 35 -3.71 -9.02 -4.37
N SER A 36 -4.49 -10.07 -4.15
CA SER A 36 -4.43 -10.89 -2.94
C SER A 36 -3.80 -12.22 -3.31
N ARG A 37 -2.63 -12.51 -2.74
CA ARG A 37 -1.90 -13.75 -2.99
C ARG A 37 -2.32 -14.83 -1.99
N PRO A 38 -2.18 -16.11 -2.35
CA PRO A 38 -2.52 -17.21 -1.45
C PRO A 38 -1.57 -17.37 -0.26
N ASP A 39 -0.37 -16.79 -0.31
CA ASP A 39 0.54 -16.72 0.85
C ASP A 39 0.01 -15.78 1.95
N GLY A 40 -1.06 -15.02 1.65
CA GLY A 40 -1.70 -14.06 2.53
C GLY A 40 -1.15 -12.64 2.40
N SER A 41 -0.12 -12.41 1.57
CA SER A 41 0.25 -11.06 1.16
C SER A 41 -0.81 -10.42 0.25
N LYS A 42 -0.93 -9.11 0.36
CA LYS A 42 -1.82 -8.28 -0.46
C LYS A 42 -1.04 -7.11 -1.03
N VAL A 43 -1.15 -6.88 -2.34
CA VAL A 43 -0.65 -5.68 -3.01
C VAL A 43 -1.84 -4.84 -3.46
N THR A 44 -1.81 -3.55 -3.19
CA THR A 44 -2.80 -2.58 -3.64
C THR A 44 -2.10 -1.52 -4.46
N THR A 45 -2.49 -1.37 -5.71
CA THR A 45 -2.02 -0.32 -6.60
C THR A 45 -3.13 0.70 -6.74
N TRP A 46 -2.88 1.95 -6.39
CA TRP A 46 -3.84 3.04 -6.57
C TRP A 46 -3.65 3.69 -7.94
N LYS A 47 -4.65 4.47 -8.34
CA LYS A 47 -4.64 5.24 -9.60
C LYS A 47 -3.47 6.21 -9.71
N ASP A 48 -3.00 6.76 -8.58
CA ASP A 48 -1.80 7.60 -8.50
C ASP A 48 -0.48 6.83 -8.72
N GLN A 49 -0.51 5.58 -9.17
CA GLN A 49 0.63 4.67 -9.30
C GLN A 49 1.33 4.34 -7.97
N ALA A 50 0.79 4.78 -6.84
CA ALA A 50 1.23 4.33 -5.53
C ALA A 50 0.92 2.84 -5.38
N THR A 51 1.82 2.08 -4.77
CA THR A 51 1.68 0.64 -4.55
C THR A 51 1.91 0.33 -3.08
N LYS A 52 0.98 -0.33 -2.40
CA LYS A 52 1.15 -0.83 -1.03
C LYS A 52 1.11 -2.34 -1.01
N GLU A 53 2.20 -2.94 -0.59
CA GLU A 53 2.30 -4.35 -0.26
C GLU A 53 2.12 -4.54 1.25
N THR A 54 1.26 -5.46 1.65
CA THR A 54 1.11 -5.94 3.03
C THR A 54 1.52 -7.40 3.01
N LYS A 55 2.60 -7.72 3.72
CA LYS A 55 3.13 -9.08 3.83
C LYS A 55 2.41 -9.83 4.95
N ILE A 56 2.45 -11.16 4.89
CA ILE A 56 1.89 -12.04 5.93
C ILE A 56 2.55 -11.82 7.30
N ASP A 57 3.82 -11.41 7.30
CA ASP A 57 4.58 -11.02 8.50
C ASP A 57 4.03 -9.77 9.20
N GLY A 58 3.04 -9.10 8.59
CA GLY A 58 2.44 -7.85 9.08
C GLY A 58 3.20 -6.59 8.67
N THR A 59 4.39 -6.76 8.08
CA THR A 59 5.17 -5.70 7.44
C THR A 59 4.40 -5.10 6.25
N LYS A 60 4.33 -3.77 6.18
CA LYS A 60 3.63 -3.01 5.13
C LYS A 60 4.62 -2.12 4.38
N VAL A 61 4.70 -2.25 3.07
CA VAL A 61 5.59 -1.47 2.21
C VAL A 61 4.74 -0.63 1.25
N THR A 62 4.79 0.68 1.37
CA THR A 62 4.15 1.61 0.45
C THR A 62 5.22 2.25 -0.44
N LYS A 63 5.03 2.21 -1.75
CA LYS A 63 5.89 2.82 -2.76
C LYS A 63 5.08 3.90 -3.47
N TRP A 64 5.61 5.11 -3.53
CA TRP A 64 4.98 6.23 -4.23
C TRP A 64 5.62 6.41 -5.61
N PRO A 65 4.89 7.00 -6.57
CA PRO A 65 5.41 7.28 -7.91
C PRO A 65 6.65 8.17 -7.91
N ASP A 66 6.82 9.06 -6.92
CA ASP A 66 8.01 9.88 -6.74
C ASP A 66 9.28 9.07 -6.43
N GLY A 67 9.19 7.75 -6.27
CA GLY A 67 10.31 6.87 -5.89
C GLY A 67 10.52 6.79 -4.38
N THR A 68 9.69 7.48 -3.59
CA THR A 68 9.68 7.31 -2.14
C THR A 68 9.12 5.93 -1.78
N THR A 69 9.70 5.26 -0.78
CA THR A 69 9.26 3.97 -0.25
C THR A 69 9.16 4.05 1.26
N LEU A 70 8.06 3.64 1.86
CA LEU A 70 7.84 3.53 3.30
C LEU A 70 7.62 2.07 3.66
N GLU A 71 8.49 1.51 4.46
CA GLU A 71 8.31 0.20 5.07
C GLU A 71 7.93 0.37 6.55
N VAL A 72 6.84 -0.26 6.97
CA VAL A 72 6.36 -0.27 8.34
C VAL A 72 6.41 -1.72 8.82
N GLN A 73 7.30 -2.02 9.74
CA GLN A 73 7.44 -3.34 10.34
C GLN A 73 6.39 -3.57 11.42
N LEU A 74 6.20 -4.83 11.81
CA LEU A 74 5.26 -5.22 12.87
C LEU A 74 5.61 -4.58 14.24
N ASP A 75 6.90 -4.37 14.51
CA ASP A 75 7.39 -3.69 15.74
C ASP A 75 7.04 -2.19 15.78
N GLY A 76 6.51 -1.64 14.69
CA GLY A 76 6.19 -0.21 14.57
C GLY A 76 7.34 0.63 14.02
N THR A 77 8.51 0.04 13.75
CA THR A 77 9.58 0.68 12.99
C THR A 77 9.10 1.06 11.59
N LYS A 78 9.26 2.35 11.27
CA LYS A 78 8.95 2.95 9.97
C LYS A 78 10.25 3.34 9.28
N ILE A 79 10.48 2.86 8.08
CA ILE A 79 11.67 3.12 7.26
C ILE A 79 11.21 3.82 5.99
N THR A 80 11.49 5.11 5.87
CA THR A 80 11.19 5.90 4.68
C THR A 80 12.46 6.07 3.86
N THR A 81 12.49 5.53 2.65
CA THR A 81 13.55 5.70 1.66
C THR A 81 13.09 6.70 0.61
N ARG A 82 13.80 7.81 0.45
CA ARG A 82 13.54 8.82 -0.58
C ARG A 82 14.20 8.44 -1.91
N PRO A 83 13.72 8.96 -3.05
CA PRO A 83 14.35 8.76 -4.36
C PRO A 83 15.82 9.22 -4.40
N ASP A 84 16.18 10.21 -3.59
CA ASP A 84 17.56 10.70 -3.45
C ASP A 84 18.51 9.71 -2.74
N GLY A 85 18.02 8.52 -2.36
CA GLY A 85 18.77 7.51 -1.60
C GLY A 85 18.84 7.78 -0.09
N LYS A 86 18.21 8.86 0.39
CA LYS A 86 18.15 9.17 1.82
C LYS A 86 17.13 8.26 2.52
N THR A 87 17.59 7.52 3.53
CA THR A 87 16.75 6.66 4.37
C THR A 87 16.54 7.29 5.74
N GLU A 88 15.29 7.34 6.19
CA GLU A 88 14.88 7.82 7.51
C GLU A 88 14.21 6.68 8.26
N ILE A 89 14.72 6.35 9.44
CA ILE A 89 14.22 5.25 10.27
C ILE A 89 13.62 5.85 11.54
N CYS A 90 12.30 5.68 11.73
CA CYS A 90 11.57 6.05 12.93
C CYS A 90 11.09 4.79 13.64
N LYS A 91 11.76 4.40 14.72
CA LYS A 91 11.29 3.32 15.60
C LYS A 91 10.30 3.88 16.61
N SER A 92 9.04 3.44 16.57
CA SER A 92 8.07 3.85 17.58
C SER A 92 8.24 3.03 18.86
N GLU A 93 9.24 3.33 19.67
CA GLU A 93 9.15 3.07 21.11
C GLU A 93 8.43 4.30 21.68
N ALA A 94 7.21 4.11 22.19
CA ALA A 94 6.24 5.14 22.60
C ALA A 94 6.80 6.58 22.75
N ALA A 95 6.56 7.44 21.75
CA ALA A 95 6.83 8.88 21.76
C ALA A 95 8.26 9.32 22.16
N ALA A 96 9.11 9.52 21.16
CA ALA A 96 10.17 10.54 21.25
C ALA A 96 10.20 11.36 19.95
N SER A 97 9.66 12.57 20.05
CA SER A 97 10.00 13.70 19.20
C SER A 97 11.52 13.81 19.09
N GLU A 98 12.08 13.70 17.88
CA GLU A 98 12.92 14.75 17.28
C GLU A 98 13.53 14.31 15.94
N SER A 99 13.39 15.20 14.97
CA SER A 99 14.41 15.49 13.96
C SER A 99 14.69 14.46 12.86
N VAL A 100 13.97 14.63 11.75
CA VAL A 100 14.71 15.07 10.56
C VAL A 100 14.12 16.40 10.09
N LYS A 101 14.82 17.49 10.43
CA LYS A 101 14.74 18.71 9.64
C LYS A 101 15.30 18.37 8.25
N PRO A 102 14.57 18.53 7.14
CA PRO A 102 15.23 19.02 5.94
C PRO A 102 15.51 20.51 6.21
N ASP A 103 16.79 20.82 6.42
CA ASP A 103 17.25 22.18 6.29
C ASP A 103 16.80 22.73 4.92
N SER A 104 16.11 23.86 5.01
CA SER A 104 15.74 24.84 3.99
C SER A 104 15.19 24.36 2.64
N THR A 105 13.94 24.77 2.38
CA THR A 105 13.30 24.93 1.06
C THR A 105 12.74 23.66 0.42
N THR A 106 11.51 23.31 0.78
CA THR A 106 10.39 23.19 -0.19
C THR A 106 9.09 23.02 0.59
N ALA A 107 8.17 23.96 0.36
CA ALA A 107 6.87 24.03 0.97
C ALA A 107 6.03 22.78 0.67
N GLY A 108 5.24 22.35 1.66
CA GLY A 108 4.04 21.54 1.43
C GLY A 108 4.21 20.03 1.62
N TRP A 109 4.41 19.56 2.86
CA TRP A 109 3.94 18.22 3.24
C TRP A 109 3.57 18.19 4.73
N ARG A 110 2.45 18.86 5.06
CA ARG A 110 1.69 18.51 6.25
C ARG A 110 0.67 17.46 5.81
N ALA A 111 0.54 16.41 6.62
CA ALA A 111 -0.54 15.42 6.57
C ALA A 111 -0.58 14.51 5.33
N ALA A 112 0.15 13.40 5.41
CA ALA A 112 -0.31 12.12 4.86
C ALA A 112 0.03 10.98 5.85
N VAL A 113 -0.30 11.21 7.12
CA VAL A 113 -0.70 10.12 8.02
C VAL A 113 -2.22 10.16 8.14
N GLU A 114 -2.90 10.40 7.02
CA GLU A 114 -4.31 10.10 6.93
C GLU A 114 -4.42 8.59 6.76
N THR A 115 -4.77 7.95 7.87
CA THR A 115 -5.87 6.99 7.91
C THR A 115 -6.10 6.34 6.55
N VAL A 116 -5.46 5.18 6.31
CA VAL A 116 -6.12 4.21 5.43
C VAL A 116 -7.44 3.93 6.12
N ALA A 117 -8.45 4.61 5.63
CA ALA A 117 -9.84 4.36 5.90
C ALA A 117 -10.01 2.86 5.68
N ASP A 118 -10.19 2.17 6.80
CA ASP A 118 -10.99 0.96 6.87
C ASP A 118 -12.27 1.31 6.11
N SER A 119 -12.32 0.89 4.85
CA SER A 119 -13.42 1.24 3.96
C SER A 119 -14.65 0.61 4.56
N ALA A 120 -15.50 1.48 5.09
CA ALA A 120 -16.81 1.22 5.61
C ALA A 120 -17.51 0.11 4.84
N VAL A 121 -17.74 -1.02 5.50
CA VAL A 121 -18.94 -1.82 5.21
C VAL A 121 -20.06 -1.26 6.08
N ALA A 122 -20.66 -0.17 5.59
CA ALA A 122 -21.91 0.35 6.09
C ALA A 122 -22.87 0.54 4.90
N ALA A 123 -23.63 -0.51 4.61
CA ALA A 123 -24.90 -0.54 3.86
C ALA A 123 -25.24 -2.04 3.69
N SER A 124 -26.38 -2.59 4.09
CA SER A 124 -27.64 -2.11 4.68
C SER A 124 -28.24 -3.26 5.49
#